data_AF-A0A8H3BSC9-F1
#
_entry.id   AF-A0A8H3BSC9-F1
#
_cell.length_a   1.000
_cell.length_b   1.000
_cell.length_c   1.000
_cell.angle_alpha   90.00
_cell.angle_beta   90.00
_cell.angle_gamma   90.00
#
_symmetry.space_group_name_H-M   'P 1'
#
loop_
_entity.id
_entity.type
_entity.pdbx_description
1 polymer ?
#
loop_
_entity_poly.entity_id
_entity_poly.type
_entity_poly.pdbx_seq_one_letter_code
_entity_poly.pdbx_strand_id
1 'polypeptide(L)'
;MLLLSKMLRPFGIHQALQDELVSKSFSGREGAAYLMHSVINVKIGKSEGRQLLTGYHTVADIYCVGCGTTIGWTYLKAHELSQKYKEGKYIVEKERIMKENAWSTEES
;
A
#
# COMPACT_ATOMS: atom_id res chain seq x y z
N MET A 1 22.59 -20.37 -7.54
CA MET A 1 21.17 -20.22 -7.15
C MET A 1 21.11 -19.23 -5.99
N LEU A 2 20.98 -17.94 -6.30
CA LEU A 2 21.08 -16.85 -5.32
C LEU A 2 19.78 -16.76 -4.50
N LEU A 3 19.79 -17.34 -3.29
CA LEU A 3 18.82 -17.05 -2.24
C LEU A 3 19.19 -15.70 -1.62
N LEU A 4 18.52 -14.63 -2.06
CA LEU A 4 18.61 -13.30 -1.45
C LEU A 4 17.80 -13.29 -0.14
N SER A 5 18.38 -13.88 0.90
CA SER A 5 18.03 -13.62 2.28
C SER A 5 18.43 -12.17 2.61
N LYS A 6 17.54 -11.22 2.36
CA LYS A 6 17.64 -9.87 2.96
C LYS A 6 17.26 -10.00 4.43
N MET A 7 18.22 -10.48 5.22
CA MET A 7 18.20 -10.39 6.68
C MET A 7 18.07 -8.92 7.07
N LEU A 8 17.04 -8.66 7.87
CA LEU A 8 16.69 -7.37 8.46
C LEU A 8 17.86 -6.84 9.30
N ARG A 9 18.37 -5.65 8.95
CA ARG A 9 19.15 -4.83 9.88
C ARG A 9 18.17 -4.03 10.76
N PRO A 10 18.34 -4.02 12.10
CA PRO A 10 17.33 -3.50 13.02
C PRO A 10 17.18 -1.97 13.04
N PHE A 11 17.97 -1.21 12.27
CA PHE A 11 17.88 0.25 12.17
C PHE A 11 17.08 0.78 10.96
N GLY A 12 16.54 -0.10 10.10
CA GLY A 12 16.01 0.30 8.78
C GLY A 12 14.53 0.08 8.53
N ILE A 13 13.77 -0.53 9.44
CA ILE A 13 12.37 -0.92 9.16
C ILE A 13 11.47 0.33 9.04
N HIS A 14 11.69 1.34 9.89
CA HIS A 14 10.96 2.62 9.81
C HIS A 14 11.30 3.41 8.54
N GLN A 15 12.58 3.45 8.16
CA GLN A 15 13.02 4.16 6.96
C GLN A 15 12.55 3.47 5.68
N ALA A 16 12.58 2.13 5.64
CA ALA A 16 12.01 1.37 4.53
C ALA A 16 10.52 1.65 4.35
N LEU A 17 9.71 1.70 5.43
CA LEU A 17 8.29 2.06 5.32
C LEU A 17 8.05 3.50 4.83
N GLN A 18 8.92 4.46 5.17
CA GLN A 18 8.87 5.82 4.65
C GLN A 18 9.32 5.90 3.18
N ASP A 19 10.32 5.12 2.78
CA ASP A 19 10.80 5.06 1.40
C ASP A 19 9.75 4.43 0.46
N GLU A 20 8.90 3.55 0.99
CA GLU A 20 7.77 2.99 0.25
C GLU A 20 6.59 3.98 0.13
N LEU A 21 6.56 5.06 0.90
CA LEU A 21 5.47 6.04 0.83
C LEU A 21 5.65 6.98 -0.36
N VAL A 22 4.75 6.88 -1.34
CA VAL A 22 4.74 7.74 -2.53
C VAL A 22 3.96 9.03 -2.29
N SER A 23 2.80 8.96 -1.63
CA SER A 23 1.98 10.15 -1.36
C SER A 23 0.97 9.94 -0.24
N LYS A 24 0.75 10.99 0.57
CA LYS A 24 -0.28 11.04 1.62
C LYS A 24 -1.60 11.68 1.15
N SER A 25 -1.66 12.14 -0.09
CA SER A 25 -2.78 12.93 -0.63
C SER A 25 -3.85 12.08 -1.29
N PHE A 26 -3.94 10.79 -0.93
CA PHE A 26 -4.91 9.86 -1.49
C PHE A 26 -6.06 9.61 -0.52
N SER A 27 -7.18 9.16 -1.06
CA SER A 27 -8.37 8.79 -0.29
C SER A 27 -8.82 7.39 -0.69
N GLY A 28 -9.16 6.58 0.31
CA GLY A 28 -9.72 5.25 0.18
C GLY A 28 -11.25 5.26 0.22
N ARG A 29 -11.83 4.11 0.55
CA ARG A 29 -13.28 3.95 0.78
C ARG A 29 -13.68 4.56 2.12
N GLU A 30 -12.85 4.37 3.15
CA GLU A 30 -13.18 4.77 4.54
C GLU A 30 -12.55 6.11 4.96
N GLY A 31 -11.84 6.81 4.07
CA GLY A 31 -11.26 8.13 4.36
C GLY A 31 -9.87 8.33 3.80
N ALA A 32 -8.97 8.92 4.58
CA ALA A 32 -7.59 9.19 4.15
C ALA A 32 -6.82 7.88 3.88
N ALA A 33 -6.02 7.88 2.81
CA ALA A 33 -5.22 6.73 2.41
C ALA A 33 -3.85 7.14 1.88
N TYR A 34 -2.93 6.19 1.88
CA TYR A 34 -1.56 6.37 1.41
C TYR A 34 -1.33 5.61 0.12
N LEU A 35 -0.64 6.25 -0.82
CA LEU A 35 -0.10 5.58 -1.98
C LEU A 35 1.29 5.06 -1.62
N MET A 36 1.46 3.75 -1.70
CA MET A 36 2.68 3.03 -1.35
C MET A 36 3.27 2.34 -2.59
N HIS A 37 4.59 2.24 -2.68
CA HIS A 37 5.29 1.54 -3.76
C HIS A 37 5.19 0.02 -3.57
N SER A 38 5.35 -0.48 -2.35
CA SER A 38 5.11 -1.87 -1.99
C SER A 38 4.46 -2.03 -0.62
N VAL A 39 3.90 -3.22 -0.41
CA VAL A 39 3.31 -3.66 0.86
C VAL A 39 3.70 -5.11 1.09
N ILE A 40 3.94 -5.49 2.34
CA ILE A 40 4.29 -6.85 2.74
C ILE A 40 3.13 -7.50 3.50
N ASN A 41 3.11 -8.84 3.57
CA ASN A 41 2.09 -9.62 4.29
C ASN A 41 0.66 -9.35 3.81
N VAL A 42 0.48 -9.10 2.51
CA VAL A 42 -0.84 -8.94 1.89
C VAL A 42 -1.13 -10.03 0.87
N LYS A 43 -2.40 -10.36 0.72
CA LYS A 43 -2.94 -11.18 -0.36
C LYS A 43 -3.73 -10.29 -1.31
N ILE A 44 -3.51 -10.44 -2.61
CA ILE A 44 -4.25 -9.73 -3.65
C ILE A 44 -5.52 -10.51 -3.98
N GLY A 45 -6.64 -9.80 -4.05
CA GLY A 45 -7.96 -10.31 -4.40
C GLY A 45 -8.19 -10.48 -5.89
N LYS A 46 -9.46 -10.61 -6.25
CA LYS A 46 -9.89 -10.65 -7.65
C LYS A 46 -9.74 -9.25 -8.27
N SER A 47 -9.32 -9.21 -9.52
CA SER A 47 -9.32 -7.98 -10.29
C SER A 47 -10.73 -7.54 -10.65
N GLU A 48 -10.98 -6.24 -10.55
CA GLU A 48 -12.23 -5.60 -10.93
C GLU A 48 -11.96 -4.25 -11.58
N GLY A 49 -12.86 -3.85 -12.48
CA GLY A 49 -12.82 -2.52 -13.08
C GLY A 49 -13.56 -1.51 -12.21
N ARG A 50 -12.93 -0.38 -11.90
CA ARG A 50 -13.49 0.69 -11.06
C ARG A 50 -13.32 2.05 -11.75
N GLN A 51 -14.42 2.81 -11.79
CA GLN A 51 -14.37 4.22 -12.14
C GLN A 51 -13.92 5.03 -10.91
N LEU A 52 -12.79 5.73 -11.03
CA LEU A 52 -12.23 6.60 -10.00
C LEU A 52 -12.23 8.05 -10.50
N LEU A 53 -11.95 8.99 -9.59
CA LEU A 53 -11.86 10.42 -9.95
C LEU A 53 -10.89 10.68 -11.11
N THR A 54 -9.80 9.93 -11.17
CA THR A 54 -8.77 10.06 -12.21
C THR A 54 -8.98 9.13 -13.41
N GLY A 55 -10.18 8.58 -13.60
CA GLY A 55 -10.51 7.73 -14.75
C GLY A 55 -10.73 6.25 -14.39
N TYR A 56 -10.87 5.43 -15.44
CA TYR A 56 -11.14 4.00 -15.30
C TYR A 56 -9.87 3.19 -15.04
N HIS A 57 -9.91 2.35 -14.01
CA HIS A 57 -8.79 1.53 -13.58
C HIS A 57 -9.22 0.07 -13.37
N THR A 58 -8.33 -0.87 -13.67
CA THR A 58 -8.42 -2.23 -13.14
C THR A 58 -7.69 -2.27 -11.80
N VAL A 59 -8.39 -2.63 -10.75
CA VAL A 59 -7.88 -2.67 -9.37
C VAL A 59 -8.11 -4.05 -8.76
N ALA A 60 -7.45 -4.34 -7.64
CA ALA A 60 -7.78 -5.50 -6.82
C ALA A 60 -7.65 -5.13 -5.35
N ASP A 61 -8.61 -5.57 -4.53
CA ASP A 61 -8.54 -5.41 -3.08
C ASP A 61 -7.33 -6.18 -2.51
N ILE A 62 -6.72 -5.63 -1.47
CA ILE A 62 -5.64 -6.28 -0.72
C ILE A 62 -6.11 -6.60 0.70
N TYR A 63 -5.76 -7.81 1.14
CA TYR A 63 -6.15 -8.35 2.44
C TYR A 63 -4.91 -8.63 3.27
N CYS A 64 -4.96 -8.32 4.56
CA CYS A 64 -3.90 -8.70 5.50
C CYS A 64 -3.86 -10.24 5.61
N VAL A 65 -2.69 -10.84 5.46
CA VAL A 65 -2.53 -12.31 5.61
C VAL A 65 -2.78 -12.76 7.06
N GLY A 66 -2.50 -11.90 8.05
CA GLY A 66 -2.66 -12.24 9.47
C GLY A 66 -4.11 -12.26 9.95
N CYS A 67 -4.92 -11.25 9.58
CA CYS A 67 -6.30 -11.12 10.05
C CYS A 67 -7.37 -11.33 8.97
N GLY A 68 -7.00 -11.42 7.69
CA GLY A 68 -7.91 -11.59 6.57
C GLY A 68 -8.71 -10.34 6.19
N THR A 69 -8.62 -9.26 6.97
CA THR A 69 -9.36 -8.01 6.74
C THR A 69 -8.81 -7.25 5.52
N THR A 70 -9.69 -6.61 4.78
CA THR A 70 -9.32 -5.67 3.71
C THR A 70 -8.62 -4.45 4.29
N ILE A 71 -7.43 -4.14 3.78
CA ILE A 71 -6.65 -2.97 4.23
C ILE A 71 -6.51 -1.89 3.16
N GLY A 72 -6.96 -2.19 1.94
CA GLY A 72 -6.82 -1.28 0.80
C GLY A 72 -6.98 -1.99 -0.54
N TRP A 73 -6.35 -1.46 -1.58
CA TRP A 73 -6.39 -2.01 -2.94
C TRP A 73 -5.17 -1.61 -3.77
N THR A 74 -4.88 -2.32 -4.86
CA THR A 74 -3.76 -2.05 -5.77
C THR A 74 -4.25 -1.69 -7.17
N TYR A 75 -3.50 -0.84 -7.87
CA TYR A 75 -3.74 -0.54 -9.29
C TYR A 75 -3.05 -1.60 -10.16
N LEU A 76 -3.85 -2.45 -10.80
CA LEU A 76 -3.32 -3.42 -11.76
C LEU A 76 -3.15 -2.81 -13.15
N LYS A 77 -4.07 -1.93 -13.54
CA LYS A 77 -4.03 -1.24 -14.83
C LYS A 77 -4.73 0.12 -14.77
N ALA A 78 -4.11 1.13 -15.34
CA ALA A 78 -4.69 2.42 -15.67
C ALA A 78 -4.94 2.50 -17.18
N HIS A 79 -6.13 2.96 -17.57
CA HIS A 79 -6.47 3.11 -18.99
C HIS A 79 -5.96 4.42 -19.58
N GLU A 80 -5.75 5.43 -18.75
CA GLU A 80 -5.18 6.71 -19.15
C GLU A 80 -3.66 6.72 -18.96
N LEU A 81 -2.93 7.22 -19.97
CA LEU A 81 -1.46 7.31 -19.94
C LEU A 81 -0.96 8.18 -18.77
N SER A 82 -1.68 9.27 -18.45
CA SER A 82 -1.37 10.18 -17.34
C SER A 82 -1.40 9.49 -15.97
N GLN A 83 -2.10 8.35 -15.86
CA GLN A 83 -2.29 7.61 -14.61
C GLN A 83 -1.42 6.35 -14.53
N LYS A 84 -0.64 6.03 -15.56
CA LYS A 84 0.21 4.83 -15.62
C LYS A 84 1.19 4.72 -14.47
N TYR A 85 1.65 5.86 -13.93
CA TYR A 85 2.52 5.86 -12.76
C TYR A 85 1.89 5.19 -11.53
N LYS A 86 0.57 4.99 -11.47
CA LYS A 86 -0.11 4.32 -10.37
C LYS A 86 -0.06 2.80 -10.47
N GLU A 87 0.15 2.24 -11.66
CA GLU A 87 0.19 0.77 -11.86
C GLU A 87 1.26 0.13 -10.97
N GLY A 88 0.91 -0.97 -10.32
CA GLY A 88 1.76 -1.69 -9.37
C GLY A 88 1.83 -1.05 -7.97
N LYS A 89 1.24 0.13 -7.76
CA LYS A 89 1.20 0.79 -6.46
C LYS A 89 -0.03 0.39 -5.65
N TYR A 90 0.04 0.66 -4.35
CA TYR A 90 -0.97 0.25 -3.38
C TYR A 90 -1.58 1.46 -2.71
N ILE A 91 -2.91 1.45 -2.58
CA ILE A 91 -3.65 2.34 -1.70
C ILE A 91 -3.90 1.60 -0.42
N VAL A 92 -3.40 2.13 0.70
CA VAL A 92 -3.60 1.57 2.04
C VAL A 92 -4.36 2.58 2.87
N GLU A 93 -5.46 2.15 3.48
CA GLU A 93 -6.30 3.05 4.28
C GLU A 93 -5.65 3.34 5.63
N LYS A 94 -5.61 4.62 6.01
CA LYS A 94 -4.94 5.06 7.23
C LYS A 94 -5.50 4.39 8.48
N GLU A 95 -6.82 4.25 8.56
CA GLU A 95 -7.52 3.61 9.68
C GLU A 95 -7.23 2.10 9.79
N ARG A 96 -6.79 1.48 8.69
CA ARG A 96 -6.44 0.05 8.63
C ARG A 96 -4.96 -0.21 8.89
N ILE A 97 -4.14 0.84 8.96
CA ILE A 97 -2.75 0.75 9.41
C ILE A 97 -2.78 0.73 10.93
N MET A 98 -2.83 -0.47 11.51
CA MET A 98 -2.55 -0.62 12.93
C MET A 98 -1.10 -0.23 13.17
N LYS A 99 -0.88 0.84 13.95
CA LYS A 99 0.42 1.11 14.58
C LYS A 99 0.64 0.04 15.64
N GLU A 100 0.85 -1.21 15.25
CA GLU A 100 1.41 -2.19 16.18
C GLU A 100 2.90 -1.93 16.24
N ASN A 101 3.23 -0.89 16.99
CA ASN A 101 4.48 -0.63 17.69
C ASN A 101 4.15 0.55 18.61
N ALA A 102 3.91 0.25 19.89
CA ALA A 102 4.00 1.23 20.95
C ALA A 102 5.47 1.69 21.06
N TRP A 103 5.91 2.51 20.11
CA TRP A 103 7.15 3.26 20.26
C TRP A 103 6.78 4.73 20.23
N SER A 104 6.91 5.36 21.39
CA SER A 104 6.90 6.81 21.56
C SER A 104 7.95 7.39 20.61
N THR A 105 7.49 8.05 19.54
CA THR A 105 8.31 9.08 18.90
C THR A 105 8.36 10.24 19.87
N GLU A 106 9.40 10.29 20.68
CA GLU A 106 9.83 11.57 21.26
C GLU A 106 10.29 12.42 20.08
N GLU A 107 9.45 13.37 19.67
CA GLU A 107 9.90 14.51 18.87
C GLU A 107 10.86 15.30 19.76
N SER A 108 12.12 15.41 19.33
CA SER A 108 13.09 16.40 19.83
C SER A 108 13.28 17.49 18.80
#